data_AF-A0A355G8N1-F1
#
_entry.id   AF-A0A355G8N1-F1
#
_cell.length_a   1.000
_cell.length_b   1.000
_cell.length_c   1.000
_cell.angle_alpha   90.00
_cell.angle_beta   90.00
_cell.angle_gamma   90.00
#
_symmetry.space_group_name_H-M   'P 1'
#
loop_
_entity.id
_entity.type
_entity.pdbx_description
1 polymer ?
#
loop_
_entity_poly.entity_id
_entity_poly.type
_entity_poly.pdbx_seq_one_letter_code
_entity_poly.pdbx_strand_id
1 'polypeptide(L)'
;MKFMTDSLLKTRQRLSVEEQTQLIELIMILLDLNTRISNIKTELAAETGLKPCSLNRYIQTARRKIKARESNQRAAADLELLLFLDEEEAERNFADTVNFYKSIIANPKTSIREQLQARERLDKLLGLYS
;
A
#
# COMPACT_ATOMS: atom_id res chain seq x y z
N MET A 1 -47.74 40.50 -27.82
CA MET A 1 -46.75 40.76 -26.74
C MET A 1 -46.12 39.43 -26.36
N LYS A 2 -44.81 39.25 -26.63
CA LYS A 2 -44.05 38.04 -26.28
C LYS A 2 -43.59 38.16 -24.84
N PHE A 3 -44.02 37.26 -23.97
CA PHE A 3 -43.37 37.07 -22.66
C PHE A 3 -42.02 36.42 -22.92
N MET A 4 -40.94 37.21 -22.83
CA MET A 4 -39.59 36.69 -22.62
C MET A 4 -39.60 36.02 -21.25
N THR A 5 -39.75 34.70 -21.23
CA THR A 5 -39.33 33.91 -20.07
C THR A 5 -37.82 33.98 -20.06
N ASP A 6 -37.29 34.91 -19.27
CA ASP A 6 -35.89 34.94 -18.88
C ASP A 6 -35.61 33.63 -18.15
N SER A 7 -35.17 32.62 -18.91
CA SER A 7 -34.50 31.47 -18.34
C SER A 7 -33.24 32.02 -17.69
N LEU A 8 -33.31 32.28 -16.39
CA LEU A 8 -32.14 32.58 -15.57
C LEU A 8 -31.13 31.48 -15.89
N LEU A 9 -30.14 31.86 -16.70
CA LEU A 9 -29.08 31.01 -17.16
C LEU A 9 -28.48 30.43 -15.90
N LYS A 10 -28.76 29.13 -15.65
CA LYS A 10 -28.21 28.37 -14.54
C LYS A 10 -26.71 28.35 -14.80
N THR A 11 -26.02 29.36 -14.28
CA THR A 11 -24.58 29.53 -14.42
C THR A 11 -23.99 28.21 -13.97
N ARG A 12 -23.19 27.57 -14.83
CA ARG A 12 -22.52 26.32 -14.49
C ARG A 12 -21.62 26.61 -13.28
N GLN A 13 -22.15 26.42 -12.06
CA GLN A 13 -21.37 26.50 -10.84
C GLN A 13 -20.33 25.39 -10.94
N ARG A 14 -19.09 25.81 -11.16
CA ARG A 14 -17.93 24.92 -11.08
C ARG A 14 -17.64 24.77 -9.59
N LEU A 15 -17.71 23.54 -9.09
CA LEU A 15 -17.26 23.22 -7.74
C LEU A 15 -15.80 23.67 -7.55
N SER A 16 -15.45 24.12 -6.35
CA SER A 16 -14.07 24.41 -5.98
C SER A 16 -13.21 23.13 -6.04
N VAL A 17 -11.88 23.27 -5.99
CA VAL A 17 -11.00 22.10 -5.98
C VAL A 17 -11.18 21.29 -4.69
N GLU A 18 -11.39 21.99 -3.57
CA GLU A 18 -11.66 21.40 -2.26
C GLU A 18 -12.99 20.64 -2.27
N GLU A 19 -14.06 21.26 -2.77
CA GLU A 19 -15.39 20.64 -2.90
C GLU A 19 -15.35 19.40 -3.80
N GLN A 20 -14.60 19.47 -4.92
CA GLN A 20 -14.41 18.31 -5.79
C GLN A 20 -13.67 17.18 -5.09
N THR A 21 -12.69 17.51 -4.25
CA THR A 21 -11.90 16.53 -3.50
C THR A 21 -12.77 15.85 -2.46
N GLN A 22 -13.51 16.62 -1.66
CA GLN A 22 -14.48 16.12 -0.68
C GLN A 22 -15.55 15.24 -1.32
N LEU A 23 -16.09 15.66 -2.48
CA LEU A 23 -17.07 14.87 -3.22
C LEU A 23 -16.50 13.52 -3.68
N ILE A 24 -15.25 13.51 -4.18
CA ILE A 24 -14.60 12.26 -4.59
C ILE A 24 -14.37 11.35 -3.39
N GLU A 25 -13.93 11.88 -2.25
CA GLU A 25 -13.73 11.11 -1.02
C GLU A 25 -15.03 10.50 -0.50
N LEU A 26 -16.11 11.27 -0.47
CA LEU A 26 -17.44 10.78 -0.10
C LEU A 26 -17.90 9.66 -1.05
N ILE A 27 -17.73 9.84 -2.36
CA ILE A 27 -18.07 8.79 -3.35
C ILE A 27 -17.21 7.54 -3.12
N MET A 28 -15.92 7.68 -2.81
CA MET A 28 -15.06 6.54 -2.50
C MET A 28 -15.60 5.75 -1.31
N ILE A 29 -15.94 6.44 -0.21
CA ILE A 29 -16.53 5.81 0.98
C ILE A 29 -17.83 5.09 0.64
N LEU A 30 -18.74 5.72 -0.11
CA LEU A 30 -20.01 5.11 -0.51
C LEU A 30 -19.82 3.89 -1.42
N LEU A 31 -18.81 3.90 -2.29
CA LEU A 31 -18.46 2.75 -3.12
C LEU A 31 -17.88 1.61 -2.28
N ASP A 32 -17.01 1.91 -1.31
CA ASP A 32 -16.44 0.93 -0.38
C ASP A 32 -17.53 0.27 0.49
N LEU A 33 -18.59 1.02 0.83
CA LEU A 33 -19.80 0.51 1.50
C LEU A 33 -20.75 -0.29 0.59
N ASN A 34 -20.38 -0.54 -0.67
CA ASN A 34 -21.19 -1.21 -1.69
C ASN A 34 -22.54 -0.53 -1.99
N THR A 35 -22.64 0.78 -1.77
CA THR A 35 -23.86 1.53 -2.10
C THR A 35 -24.10 1.51 -3.61
N ARG A 36 -25.35 1.28 -4.03
CA ARG A 36 -25.71 1.26 -5.45
C ARG A 36 -25.43 2.64 -6.08
N ILE A 37 -24.83 2.63 -7.27
CA ILE A 37 -24.49 3.85 -8.01
C ILE A 37 -25.71 4.74 -8.26
N SER A 38 -26.89 4.14 -8.48
CA SER A 38 -28.14 4.88 -8.62
C SER A 38 -28.44 5.72 -7.38
N ASN A 39 -28.25 5.16 -6.19
CA ASN A 39 -28.53 5.80 -4.91
C ASN A 39 -27.51 6.89 -4.61
N ILE A 40 -26.22 6.58 -4.84
CA ILE A 40 -25.13 7.57 -4.75
C ILE A 40 -25.46 8.80 -5.61
N LYS A 41 -25.93 8.59 -6.84
CA LYS A 41 -26.30 9.69 -7.73
C LYS A 41 -27.49 10.49 -7.24
N THR A 42 -28.51 9.85 -6.68
CA THR A 42 -29.71 10.54 -6.19
C THR A 42 -29.42 11.33 -4.93
N GLU A 43 -28.69 10.75 -3.98
CA GLU A 43 -28.31 11.37 -2.71
C GLU A 43 -27.39 12.56 -2.96
N LEU A 44 -26.30 12.37 -3.71
CA LEU A 44 -25.36 13.45 -4.00
C LEU A 44 -25.96 14.54 -4.89
N ALA A 45 -26.90 14.21 -5.78
CA ALA A 45 -27.60 15.24 -6.56
C ALA A 45 -28.49 16.13 -5.67
N ALA A 46 -29.08 15.55 -4.62
CA ALA A 46 -29.85 16.30 -3.64
C ALA A 46 -28.96 17.21 -2.78
N GLU A 47 -27.79 16.71 -2.35
CA GLU A 47 -26.85 17.47 -1.51
C GLU A 47 -26.08 18.55 -2.28
N THR A 48 -25.55 18.23 -3.45
CA THR A 48 -24.68 19.13 -4.23
C THR A 48 -25.43 20.03 -5.21
N GLY A 49 -26.72 19.78 -5.43
CA GLY A 49 -27.51 20.44 -6.48
C GLY A 49 -27.07 20.12 -7.92
N LEU A 50 -26.11 19.19 -8.09
CA LEU A 50 -25.61 18.78 -9.40
C LEU A 50 -26.58 17.83 -10.11
N LYS A 51 -26.54 17.85 -11.44
CA LYS A 51 -27.25 16.84 -12.24
C LYS A 51 -26.61 15.46 -12.03
N PRO A 52 -27.41 14.38 -11.94
CA PRO A 52 -26.90 13.00 -11.84
C PRO A 52 -25.88 12.62 -12.91
N CYS A 53 -26.03 13.15 -14.13
CA CYS A 53 -25.08 12.90 -15.22
C CYS A 53 -23.69 13.50 -14.96
N SER A 54 -23.60 14.64 -14.26
CA SER A 54 -22.34 15.29 -13.91
C SER A 54 -21.54 14.47 -12.89
N LEU A 55 -22.24 13.74 -12.01
CA LEU A 55 -21.64 12.88 -10.98
C LEU A 55 -20.90 11.67 -11.56
N ASN A 56 -21.23 11.24 -12.78
CA ASN A 56 -20.54 10.12 -13.44
C ASN A 56 -19.02 10.31 -13.51
N ARG A 57 -18.56 11.54 -13.78
CA ARG A 57 -17.13 11.84 -13.86
C ARG A 57 -16.46 11.61 -12.52
N TYR A 58 -17.05 12.10 -11.43
CA TYR A 58 -16.50 11.95 -10.09
C TYR A 58 -16.51 10.50 -9.63
N ILE A 59 -17.56 9.74 -9.97
CA ILE A 59 -17.63 8.29 -9.73
C ILE A 59 -16.52 7.53 -10.46
N GLN A 60 -16.26 7.87 -11.73
CA GLN A 60 -15.15 7.25 -12.47
C GLN A 60 -13.79 7.62 -11.86
N THR A 61 -13.59 8.86 -11.43
CA THR A 61 -12.36 9.28 -10.74
C THR A 61 -12.19 8.53 -9.42
N ALA A 62 -13.24 8.43 -8.60
CA ALA A 62 -13.24 7.68 -7.35
C ALA A 62 -12.85 6.21 -7.57
N ARG A 63 -13.43 5.54 -8.56
CA ARG A 63 -13.06 4.16 -8.94
C ARG A 63 -11.59 4.02 -9.32
N ARG A 64 -11.05 4.97 -10.08
CA ARG A 64 -9.61 4.98 -10.43
C ARG A 64 -8.74 5.13 -9.19
N LYS A 65 -9.14 6.01 -8.26
CA LYS A 65 -8.43 6.19 -6.98
C LYS A 65 -8.48 4.93 -6.11
N ILE A 66 -9.63 4.27 -5.99
CA ILE A 66 -9.76 2.99 -5.28
C ILE A 66 -8.82 1.95 -5.89
N LYS A 67 -8.86 1.76 -7.21
CA LYS A 67 -7.96 0.82 -7.90
C LYS A 67 -6.48 1.13 -7.68
N ALA A 68 -6.10 2.41 -7.70
CA ALA A 68 -4.73 2.84 -7.43
C ALA A 68 -4.32 2.60 -5.96
N ARG A 69 -5.24 2.81 -5.02
CA ARG A 69 -5.02 2.48 -3.59
C ARG A 69 -4.78 0.98 -3.41
N GLU A 70 -5.62 0.15 -4.02
CA GLU A 70 -5.48 -1.32 -3.96
C GLU A 70 -4.15 -1.79 -4.57
N SER A 71 -3.73 -1.24 -5.72
CA SER A 71 -2.44 -1.59 -6.31
C SER A 71 -1.28 -1.19 -5.42
N ASN A 72 -1.35 -0.03 -4.76
CA ASN A 72 -0.31 0.43 -3.85
C ASN A 72 -0.24 -0.45 -2.59
N GLN A 73 -1.40 -0.88 -2.07
CA GLN A 73 -1.45 -1.80 -0.93
C GLN A 73 -0.84 -3.15 -1.27
N ARG A 74 -1.10 -3.70 -2.46
CA ARG A 74 -0.47 -4.94 -2.93
C ARG A 74 1.05 -4.79 -3.04
N ALA A 75 1.52 -3.71 -3.67
CA ALA A 75 2.95 -3.46 -3.79
C ALA A 75 3.64 -3.30 -2.42
N ALA A 76 2.97 -2.69 -1.43
CA ALA A 76 3.49 -2.59 -0.07
C ALA A 76 3.58 -3.96 0.62
N ALA A 77 2.55 -4.79 0.49
CA ALA A 77 2.55 -6.15 1.04
C ALA A 77 3.62 -7.05 0.39
N ASP A 78 3.80 -6.93 -0.93
CA ASP A 78 4.85 -7.66 -1.66
C ASP A 78 6.25 -7.24 -1.17
N LEU A 79 6.46 -5.94 -0.91
CA LEU A 79 7.72 -5.43 -0.37
C LEU A 79 7.99 -5.91 1.07
N GLU A 80 6.95 -5.92 1.92
CA GLU A 80 7.04 -6.45 3.28
C GLU A 80 7.40 -7.94 3.28
N LEU A 81 6.78 -8.72 2.41
CA LEU A 81 7.10 -10.14 2.23
C LEU A 81 8.56 -10.34 1.81
N LEU A 82 9.06 -9.51 0.89
CA LEU A 82 10.46 -9.60 0.43
C LEU A 82 11.44 -9.33 1.57
N LEU A 83 11.19 -8.30 2.39
CA LEU A 83 12.02 -8.00 3.56
C LEU A 83 12.02 -9.16 4.57
N PHE A 84 10.85 -9.76 4.82
CA PHE A 84 10.74 -10.91 5.71
C PHE A 84 11.53 -12.12 5.19
N LEU A 85 11.47 -12.40 3.89
CA LEU A 85 12.23 -13.49 3.27
C LEU A 85 13.73 -13.25 3.32
N ASP A 86 14.18 -12.00 3.09
CA ASP A 86 15.58 -11.62 3.18
C ASP A 86 16.12 -11.81 4.61
N GLU A 87 15.34 -11.43 5.63
CA GLU A 87 15.68 -11.66 7.04
C GLU A 87 15.81 -13.16 7.35
N GLU A 88 14.83 -13.97 6.92
CA GLU A 88 14.86 -15.43 7.14
C GLU A 88 16.04 -16.10 6.41
N GLU A 89 16.40 -15.62 5.22
CA GLU A 89 17.57 -16.12 4.50
C GLU A 89 18.87 -15.70 5.18
N ALA A 90 18.97 -14.47 5.68
CA ALA A 90 20.11 -14.00 6.46
C ALA A 90 20.30 -14.82 7.75
N GLU A 91 19.21 -15.13 8.46
CA GLU A 91 19.23 -15.98 9.66
C GLU A 91 19.69 -17.41 9.34
N ARG A 92 19.17 -18.00 8.26
CA ARG A 92 19.59 -19.33 7.79
C ARG A 92 21.08 -19.35 7.44
N ASN A 93 21.55 -18.37 6.67
CA ASN A 93 22.96 -18.23 6.31
C ASN A 93 23.85 -18.06 7.56
N PHE A 94 23.38 -17.30 8.55
CA PHE A 94 24.08 -17.16 9.82
C PHE A 94 24.15 -18.49 10.58
N ALA A 95 23.03 -19.20 10.71
CA ALA A 95 22.95 -20.48 11.38
C ALA A 95 23.85 -21.54 10.70
N ASP A 96 23.83 -21.61 9.37
CA ASP A 96 24.68 -22.50 8.58
C ASP A 96 26.16 -22.20 8.78
N THR A 97 26.52 -20.92 8.80
CA THR A 97 27.90 -20.49 9.05
C THR A 97 28.35 -20.88 10.47
N VAL A 98 27.50 -20.69 11.47
CA VAL A 98 27.76 -21.09 12.86
C VAL A 98 27.94 -22.62 12.96
N ASN A 99 27.06 -23.39 12.31
CA ASN A 99 27.10 -24.85 12.31
C ASN A 99 28.36 -25.37 11.61
N PHE A 100 28.78 -24.74 10.52
CA PHE A 100 30.01 -25.06 9.83
C PHE A 100 31.23 -24.96 10.76
N TYR A 101 31.43 -23.82 11.45
CA TYR A 101 32.56 -23.68 12.36
C TYR A 101 32.49 -24.61 13.56
N LYS A 102 31.29 -24.84 14.12
CA LYS A 102 31.09 -25.87 15.16
C LYS A 102 31.53 -27.25 14.69
N SER A 103 31.24 -27.61 13.43
CA SER A 103 31.65 -28.91 12.86
C SER A 103 33.18 -29.05 12.75
N ILE A 104 33.89 -27.97 12.39
CA ILE A 104 35.36 -27.96 12.33
C ILE A 104 35.96 -28.15 13.72
N ILE A 105 35.40 -27.47 14.73
CA ILE A 105 35.86 -27.54 16.13
C ILE A 105 35.60 -28.92 16.73
N ALA A 106 34.46 -29.53 16.42
CA ALA A 106 34.06 -30.84 16.95
C ALA A 106 34.79 -32.02 16.28
N ASN A 107 35.41 -31.81 15.12
CA ASN A 107 36.10 -32.87 14.39
C ASN A 107 37.50 -33.14 15.00
N PRO A 108 37.78 -34.33 15.54
CA PRO A 108 39.10 -34.63 16.08
C PRO A 108 40.19 -34.80 15.01
N LYS A 109 39.83 -34.87 13.72
CA LYS A 109 40.76 -35.04 12.60
C LYS A 109 41.27 -33.71 12.03
N THR A 110 40.63 -32.58 12.33
CA THR A 110 41.11 -31.25 11.93
C THR A 110 42.31 -30.85 12.78
N SER A 111 43.22 -30.07 12.19
CA SER A 111 44.41 -29.65 12.92
C SER A 111 44.05 -28.68 14.07
N ILE A 112 44.83 -28.69 15.15
CA ILE A 112 44.64 -27.78 16.30
C ILE A 112 44.61 -26.32 15.84
N ARG A 113 45.44 -25.95 14.85
CA ARG A 113 45.48 -24.60 14.27
C ARG A 113 44.17 -24.22 13.59
N GLU A 114 43.58 -25.12 12.81
CA GLU A 114 42.29 -24.89 12.15
C GLU A 114 41.14 -24.81 13.15
N GLN A 115 41.17 -25.63 14.21
CA GLN A 115 40.18 -25.57 15.29
C GLN A 115 40.25 -24.23 16.04
N LEU A 116 41.44 -23.72 16.31
CA LEU A 116 41.64 -22.40 16.92
C LEU A 116 41.13 -21.27 16.00
N GLN A 117 41.47 -21.31 14.72
CA GLN A 117 40.97 -20.32 13.75
C GLN A 117 39.44 -20.37 13.59
N ALA A 118 38.86 -21.58 13.63
CA ALA A 118 37.40 -21.75 13.59
C ALA A 118 36.72 -21.16 14.84
N ARG A 119 37.34 -21.30 16.02
CA ARG A 119 36.86 -20.64 17.25
C ARG A 119 36.92 -19.13 17.15
N GLU A 120 38.06 -18.57 16.73
CA GLU A 120 38.20 -17.11 16.55
C GLU A 120 37.18 -16.54 15.56
N ARG A 121 36.92 -17.25 14.45
CA ARG A 121 35.90 -16.84 13.48
C ARG A 121 34.49 -16.96 14.03
N LEU A 122 34.20 -18.01 14.80
CA LEU A 122 32.91 -18.17 15.48
C LEU A 122 32.69 -17.06 16.51
N ASP A 123 33.70 -16.73 17.32
CA ASP A 123 33.62 -15.67 18.32
C ASP A 123 33.38 -14.29 17.69
N LYS A 124 34.03 -14.02 16.54
CA LYS A 124 33.76 -12.82 15.74
C LYS A 124 32.34 -12.79 15.18
N LEU A 125 31.85 -13.91 14.65
CA LEU A 125 30.47 -14.01 14.13
C LEU A 125 29.42 -13.80 15.23
N LEU A 126 29.71 -14.25 16.45
CA LEU A 126 28.84 -14.10 17.61
C LEU A 126 29.01 -12.74 18.33
N GLY A 127 29.94 -11.89 17.87
CA GLY A 127 30.22 -10.60 18.50
C GLY A 127 30.85 -10.69 19.89
N LEU A 128 31.46 -11.84 20.23
CA LEU A 128 32.08 -12.07 21.54
C LEU A 128 33.49 -11.47 21.65
N TYR A 129 34.09 -11.13 20.51
CA TYR A 129 35.38 -10.45 20.40
C TYR A 129 35.32 -9.42 19.27
N SER A 130 35.65 -8.16 19.59
CA SER A 130 35.82 -7.04 18.64
C SER A 130 37.28 -6.91 18.19
#